data_AF-A0AAW5MZ38-F1
#
_entry.id   AF-A0AAW5MZ38-F1
#
_cell.length_a   1.000
_cell.length_b   1.000
_cell.length_c   1.000
_cell.angle_alpha   90.00
_cell.angle_beta   90.00
_cell.angle_gamma   90.00
#
_symmetry.space_group_name_H-M   'P 1'
#
loop_
_entity.id
_entity.type
_entity.pdbx_description
1 polymer ?
#
loop_
_entity_poly.entity_id
_entity_poly.type
_entity_poly.pdbx_seq_one_letter_code
_entity_poly.pdbx_strand_id
1 'polypeptide(L)'
;RRGALMQQCASGAMVAVFADEDTLMPLARQFELDLAANNGTQHTVFSGPEARLAVFCATLSQHDINYRRLSVTGAAHSALLEPILDRFQDA
;
A
#
# COMPACT_ATOMS: atom_id res chain seq x y z
N ARG A 1 -12.44 -12.87 11.56
CA ARG A 1 -12.64 -11.99 10.37
C ARG A 1 -11.28 -11.47 9.81
N ARG A 2 -10.29 -12.34 9.61
CA ARG A 2 -8.97 -11.99 8.99
C ARG A 2 -8.74 -12.74 7.67
N GLY A 3 -9.34 -13.92 7.50
CA GLY A 3 -9.17 -14.74 6.29
C GLY A 3 -9.84 -14.22 5.01
N ALA A 4 -10.88 -13.39 5.11
CA ALA A 4 -11.60 -12.89 3.92
C ALA A 4 -10.79 -11.85 3.11
N LEU A 5 -9.95 -11.04 3.78
CA LEU A 5 -9.08 -10.06 3.10
C LEU A 5 -7.88 -10.74 2.43
N MET A 6 -7.34 -11.81 3.02
CA MET A 6 -6.23 -12.57 2.41
C MET A 6 -6.66 -13.32 1.13
N GLN A 7 -7.93 -13.69 1.00
CA GLN A 7 -8.46 -14.38 -0.17
C GLN A 7 -8.68 -13.45 -1.38
N GLN A 8 -8.85 -12.13 -1.17
CA GLN A 8 -8.93 -11.15 -2.26
C GLN A 8 -7.55 -10.70 -2.77
N CYS A 9 -6.48 -10.95 -2.01
CA CYS A 9 -5.10 -10.66 -2.37
C CYS A 9 -4.44 -11.68 -3.32
N ALA A 10 -5.18 -12.64 -3.89
CA ALA A 10 -4.59 -13.65 -4.77
C ALA A 10 -4.13 -13.10 -6.15
N SER A 11 -4.45 -11.84 -6.50
CA SER A 11 -4.06 -11.24 -7.79
C SER A 11 -3.69 -9.75 -7.73
N GLY A 12 -3.52 -9.18 -6.53
CA GLY A 12 -3.26 -7.74 -6.36
C GLY A 12 -1.77 -7.37 -6.44
N ALA A 13 -1.49 -6.13 -6.84
CA ALA A 13 -0.16 -5.51 -6.72
C ALA A 13 -0.11 -4.59 -5.50
N MET A 14 1.08 -4.07 -5.18
CA MET A 14 1.26 -3.08 -4.12
C MET A 14 2.16 -1.93 -4.56
N VAL A 15 1.99 -0.76 -3.96
CA VAL A 15 2.84 0.42 -4.17
C VAL A 15 3.13 1.10 -2.84
N ALA A 16 4.41 1.40 -2.57
CA ALA A 16 4.82 2.29 -1.49
C ALA A 16 4.81 3.73 -1.99
N VAL A 17 4.27 4.66 -1.22
CA VAL A 17 4.16 6.07 -1.54
C VAL A 17 4.78 6.89 -0.42
N PHE A 18 5.60 7.88 -0.79
CA PHE A 18 6.34 8.71 0.16
C PHE A 18 5.61 10.04 0.44
N ALA A 19 4.37 9.93 0.91
CA ALA A 19 3.55 11.05 1.37
C ALA A 19 2.61 10.60 2.51
N ASP A 20 1.98 11.57 3.17
CA ASP A 20 1.11 11.33 4.31
C ASP A 20 -0.23 10.69 3.91
N GLU A 21 -0.85 10.01 4.88
CA GLU A 21 -2.12 9.31 4.68
C GLU A 21 -3.26 10.27 4.31
N ASP A 22 -3.33 11.46 4.92
CA ASP A 22 -4.42 12.42 4.71
C ASP A 22 -4.44 12.95 3.27
N THR A 23 -3.25 13.15 2.68
CA THR A 23 -3.08 13.52 1.26
C THR A 23 -3.47 12.38 0.33
N LEU A 24 -3.12 11.13 0.68
CA LEU A 24 -3.22 10.00 -0.24
C LEU A 24 -4.56 9.27 -0.17
N MET A 25 -5.23 9.23 0.99
CA MET A 25 -6.49 8.51 1.16
C MET A 25 -7.62 9.00 0.26
N PRO A 26 -7.81 10.32 0.04
CA PRO A 26 -8.81 10.80 -0.93
C PRO A 26 -8.52 10.32 -2.35
N LEU A 27 -7.25 10.29 -2.77
CA LEU A 27 -6.84 9.82 -4.10
C LEU A 27 -7.00 8.29 -4.21
N ALA A 28 -6.52 7.54 -3.23
CA ALA A 28 -6.60 6.09 -3.21
C ALA A 28 -8.05 5.58 -3.25
N ARG A 29 -8.98 6.25 -2.55
CA ARG A 29 -10.41 5.92 -2.57
C ARG A 29 -11.06 6.09 -3.94
N GLN A 30 -10.62 7.06 -4.75
CA GLN A 30 -11.12 7.24 -6.13
C GLN A 30 -10.80 6.03 -7.01
N PHE A 31 -9.70 5.33 -6.69
CA PHE A 31 -9.25 4.15 -7.40
C PHE A 31 -9.58 2.86 -6.66
N GLU A 32 -10.46 2.90 -5.63
CA GLU A 32 -10.84 1.73 -4.85
C GLU A 32 -9.63 0.89 -4.41
N LEU A 33 -8.60 1.58 -3.90
CA LEU A 33 -7.38 0.98 -3.35
C LEU A 33 -7.46 0.94 -1.83
N ASP A 34 -6.90 -0.12 -1.25
CA ASP A 34 -6.84 -0.31 0.19
C ASP A 34 -5.48 0.13 0.74
N LEU A 35 -5.48 0.78 1.90
CA LEU A 35 -4.25 1.03 2.67
C LEU A 35 -3.77 -0.29 3.28
N ALA A 36 -2.66 -0.80 2.76
CA ALA A 36 -2.03 -2.03 3.23
C ALA A 36 -1.15 -1.79 4.46
N ALA A 37 -0.45 -0.65 4.51
CA ALA A 37 0.36 -0.25 5.66
C ALA A 37 0.54 1.28 5.74
N ASN A 38 0.60 1.79 6.96
CA ASN A 38 1.12 3.13 7.26
C ASN A 38 2.42 2.95 8.07
N ASN A 39 3.55 3.23 7.43
CA ASN A 39 4.90 3.04 7.97
C ASN A 39 5.47 4.33 8.59
N GLY A 40 4.67 5.40 8.69
CA GLY A 40 5.09 6.69 9.24
C GLY A 40 4.43 7.88 8.54
N THR A 41 4.71 9.08 9.03
CA THR A 41 4.05 10.34 8.61
C THR A 41 4.12 10.65 7.12
N GLN A 42 5.11 10.10 6.40
CA GLN A 42 5.24 10.26 4.94
C GLN A 42 5.55 8.93 4.24
N HIS A 43 5.07 7.81 4.76
CA HIS A 43 5.34 6.51 4.15
C HIS A 43 4.14 5.58 4.29
N THR A 44 3.43 5.38 3.20
CA THR A 44 2.23 4.53 3.14
C THR A 44 2.38 3.47 2.05
N VAL A 45 1.62 2.40 2.15
CA VAL A 45 1.58 1.31 1.17
C VAL A 45 0.13 1.04 0.81
N PHE A 46 -0.18 1.04 -0.49
CA PHE A 46 -1.50 0.72 -1.01
C PHE A 46 -1.48 -0.60 -1.78
N SER A 47 -2.58 -1.35 -1.69
CA SER A 47 -2.80 -2.59 -2.41
C SER A 47 -4.10 -2.54 -3.22
N GLY A 48 -4.12 -3.24 -4.34
CA GLY A 48 -5.32 -3.38 -5.16
C GLY A 48 -5.04 -3.97 -6.53
N PRO A 49 -6.02 -3.92 -7.46
CA PRO A 49 -5.84 -4.39 -8.82
C PRO A 49 -4.73 -3.60 -9.54
N GLU A 50 -3.89 -4.30 -10.31
CA GLU A 50 -2.74 -3.69 -11.01
C GLU A 50 -3.14 -2.51 -11.90
N ALA A 51 -4.26 -2.63 -12.64
CA ALA A 51 -4.77 -1.56 -13.48
C ALA A 51 -5.10 -0.28 -12.69
N ARG A 52 -5.66 -0.41 -11.48
CA ARG A 52 -6.00 0.73 -10.63
C ARG A 52 -4.77 1.36 -10.00
N LEU A 53 -3.82 0.53 -9.56
CA LEU A 53 -2.52 1.00 -9.10
C LEU A 53 -1.73 1.71 -10.19
N ALA A 54 -1.83 1.28 -11.44
CA ALA A 54 -1.17 1.95 -12.56
C ALA A 54 -1.70 3.39 -12.76
N VAL A 55 -3.03 3.58 -12.69
CA VAL A 55 -3.64 4.91 -12.78
C VAL A 55 -3.27 5.76 -11.56
N PHE A 56 -3.33 5.19 -10.35
CA PHE A 56 -2.91 5.88 -9.14
C PHE A 56 -1.44 6.34 -9.21
N CYS A 57 -0.52 5.48 -9.67
CA CYS A 57 0.89 5.85 -9.90
C CYS A 57 1.05 7.01 -10.90
N ALA A 58 0.23 7.05 -11.96
CA ALA A 58 0.25 8.13 -12.93
C ALA A 58 -0.22 9.45 -12.28
N THR A 59 -1.27 9.41 -11.47
CA THR A 59 -1.74 10.57 -10.68
C THR A 59 -0.67 11.04 -9.70
N LEU A 60 -0.01 10.13 -8.97
CA LEU A 60 1.11 10.49 -8.09
C LEU A 60 2.24 11.19 -8.86
N SER A 61 2.57 10.70 -10.06
CA SER A 61 3.58 11.32 -10.92
C SER A 61 3.18 12.73 -11.37
N GLN A 62 1.89 13.00 -11.60
CA GLN A 62 1.38 14.33 -11.95
C GLN A 62 1.44 15.31 -10.77
N HIS A 63 1.46 14.81 -9.55
CA HIS A 63 1.57 15.60 -8.32
C HIS A 63 3.00 15.67 -7.77
N ASP A 64 4.01 15.21 -8.53
CA ASP A 64 5.40 15.10 -8.09
C ASP A 64 5.58 14.28 -6.79
N ILE A 65 4.69 13.32 -6.54
CA ILE A 65 4.75 12.43 -5.37
C ILE A 65 5.56 11.19 -5.71
N ASN A 66 6.61 10.94 -4.93
CA ASN A 66 7.47 9.78 -5.09
C ASN A 66 6.77 8.49 -4.67
N TYR A 67 6.96 7.43 -5.46
CA TYR A 67 6.43 6.09 -5.18
C TYR A 67 7.37 4.99 -5.69
N ARG A 68 7.14 3.77 -5.19
CA ARG A 68 7.85 2.56 -5.60
C ARG A 68 6.87 1.39 -5.68
N ARG A 69 6.74 0.79 -6.87
CA ARG A 69 5.98 -0.45 -7.04
C ARG A 69 6.67 -1.59 -6.31
N LEU A 70 5.89 -2.39 -5.60
CA LEU A 70 6.37 -3.57 -4.88
C LEU A 70 5.98 -4.79 -5.69
N SER A 71 6.97 -5.56 -6.13
CA SER A 71 6.73 -6.82 -6.84
C SER A 71 6.31 -7.88 -5.83
N VAL A 72 5.01 -8.05 -5.60
CA VAL A 72 4.48 -9.12 -4.76
C VAL A 72 3.99 -10.23 -5.68
N THR A 73 4.85 -11.20 -5.98
CA THR A 73 4.47 -12.38 -6.78
C THR A 73 3.75 -13.38 -5.90
N GLY A 74 2.43 -13.52 -6.10
CA GLY A 74 1.65 -14.69 -5.70
C GLY A 74 1.38 -14.82 -4.20
N ALA A 75 0.12 -15.00 -3.85
CA ALA A 75 -0.23 -15.44 -2.51
C ALA A 75 0.43 -16.81 -2.22
N ALA A 76 1.38 -16.84 -1.29
CA ALA A 76 1.63 -17.89 -0.30
C ALA A 76 3.14 -18.01 0.00
N HIS A 77 3.59 -17.36 1.06
CA HIS A 77 4.04 -18.07 2.26
C HIS A 77 3.90 -17.12 3.46
N SER A 78 3.15 -17.56 4.47
CA SER A 78 3.28 -17.24 5.88
C SER A 78 4.43 -16.30 6.28
N ALA A 79 4.15 -15.31 7.14
CA ALA A 79 5.14 -14.70 8.02
C ALA A 79 6.17 -13.70 7.44
N LEU A 80 5.86 -12.98 6.35
CA LEU A 80 6.61 -11.75 5.99
C LEU A 80 5.77 -10.49 6.17
N LEU A 81 5.20 -10.36 7.36
CA LEU A 81 5.10 -9.12 8.16
C LEU A 81 4.33 -9.46 9.45
N GLU A 82 4.82 -10.46 10.20
CA GLU A 82 4.89 -10.27 11.65
C GLU A 82 5.71 -8.99 11.87
N PRO A 83 5.29 -8.15 12.80
CA PRO A 83 5.40 -6.71 12.68
C PRO A 83 6.86 -6.27 12.70
N ILE A 84 7.28 -5.39 11.78
CA ILE A 84 8.29 -4.38 12.16
C ILE A 84 7.50 -3.27 12.88
N LEU A 85 6.93 -3.64 14.03
CA LEU A 85 6.65 -2.75 15.14
C LEU A 85 7.77 -3.04 16.13
N ASP A 86 8.98 -2.55 15.83
CA ASP A 86 10.04 -2.44 16.83
C ASP A 86 11.15 -1.46 16.42
N ARG A 87 10.73 -0.24 16.06
CA ARG A 87 11.55 0.95 16.31
C ARG A 87 10.66 2.19 16.34
N PHE A 88 10.78 2.96 17.41
CA PHE A 88 10.01 4.14 17.81
C PHE A 88 8.79 3.90 18.71
N GLN A 89 8.94 3.04 19.72
CA GLN A 89 8.61 3.45 21.09
C GLN A 89 9.92 3.72 21.81
N ASP A 90 10.40 4.95 21.71
CA ASP A 90 11.30 5.58 22.68
C ASP A 90 11.22 7.09 22.51
N ALA A 91 10.19 7.65 23.13
CA ALA A 91 10.23 8.89 23.90
C ALA A 91 9.28 8.72 25.08
#